data_AF-A0A4P5PEI1-F1
#
_entry.id   AF-A0A4P5PEI1-F1
#
_cell.length_a   1.000
_cell.length_b   1.000
_cell.length_c   1.000
_cell.angle_alpha   90.00
_cell.angle_beta   90.00
_cell.angle_gamma   90.00
#
_symmetry.space_group_name_H-M   'P 1'
#
loop_
_entity.id
_entity.type
_entity.pdbx_description
1 polymer ?
#
loop_
_entity_poly.entity_id
_entity_poly.type
_entity_poly.pdbx_seq_one_letter_code
_entity_poly.pdbx_strand_id
1 'polypeptide(L)'
;MKAADVHPLELVDFPGGLYAMAVSIDEDDESIQKVHDKIDQWVATTNFEVDNTRSFMFNMPYLDEANEYQQDIVKGLGYRQMQRYVPIKLKEGQ
;
A
#
# COMPACT_ATOMS: atom_id res chain seq x y z
N MET A 1 23.49 -1.87 -9.69
CA MET A 1 23.96 -0.50 -9.37
C MET A 1 24.98 -0.58 -8.27
N LYS A 2 26.03 0.23 -8.32
CA LYS A 2 26.99 0.39 -7.21
C LYS A 2 26.45 1.44 -6.24
N ALA A 3 26.82 1.38 -4.96
CA ALA A 3 26.35 2.33 -3.95
C ALA A 3 26.68 3.80 -4.28
N ALA A 4 27.76 4.05 -5.03
CA ALA A 4 28.13 5.38 -5.50
C ALA A 4 27.14 5.97 -6.52
N ASP A 5 26.37 5.13 -7.23
CA ASP A 5 25.44 5.56 -8.28
C ASP A 5 24.16 6.20 -7.70
N VAL A 6 23.91 6.03 -6.40
CA VAL A 6 22.65 6.45 -5.74
C VAL A 6 22.83 7.48 -4.64
N HIS A 7 24.06 7.80 -4.23
CA HIS A 7 24.30 8.78 -3.16
C HIS A 7 23.76 10.17 -3.58
N PRO A 8 22.99 10.89 -2.74
CA PRO A 8 22.75 10.68 -1.30
C PRO A 8 21.57 9.79 -0.92
N LEU A 9 20.89 9.18 -1.88
CA LEU A 9 19.70 8.37 -1.67
C LEU A 9 20.05 6.94 -1.24
N GLU A 10 19.16 6.36 -0.44
CA GLU A 10 19.22 4.96 -0.04
C GLU A 10 18.30 4.12 -0.92
N LEU A 11 18.80 2.96 -1.38
CA LEU A 11 17.96 1.97 -2.04
C LEU A 11 17.27 1.14 -0.97
N VAL A 12 15.93 1.15 -0.99
CA VAL A 12 15.10 0.31 -0.13
C VAL A 12 14.48 -0.77 -0.98
N ASP A 13 14.79 -2.03 -0.66
CA ASP A 13 14.14 -3.17 -1.29
C ASP A 13 12.77 -3.41 -0.65
N PHE A 14 11.75 -3.52 -1.48
CA PHE A 14 10.43 -3.93 -1.05
C PHE A 14 10.26 -5.42 -1.35
N PRO A 15 10.18 -6.28 -0.32
CA PRO A 15 10.11 -7.72 -0.53
C PRO A 15 8.84 -8.09 -1.27
N GLY A 16 8.95 -8.96 -2.27
CA GLY A 16 7.79 -9.60 -2.88
C GLY A 16 7.03 -10.49 -1.88
N GLY A 17 5.94 -11.09 -2.34
CA GLY A 17 5.13 -12.00 -1.52
C GLY A 17 3.64 -11.70 -1.60
N LEU A 18 2.88 -12.22 -0.64
CA LEU A 18 1.43 -12.03 -0.57
C LEU A 18 1.08 -10.78 0.23
N TYR A 19 0.14 -10.02 -0.31
CA TYR A 19 -0.39 -8.79 0.27
C TYR A 19 -1.91 -8.75 0.09
N ALA A 20 -2.64 -8.38 1.13
CA ALA A 20 -3.99 -7.87 1.01
C ALA A 20 -3.91 -6.41 0.53
N MET A 21 -4.63 -6.09 -0.55
CA MET A 21 -4.54 -4.77 -1.18
C MET A 21 -5.90 -4.06 -1.16
N ALA A 22 -5.86 -2.77 -0.84
CA ALA A 22 -7.01 -1.88 -0.96
C ALA A 22 -6.59 -0.51 -1.48
N VAL A 23 -7.56 0.22 -2.05
CA VAL A 23 -7.39 1.62 -2.44
C VAL A 23 -8.09 2.49 -1.41
N SER A 24 -7.39 3.47 -0.86
CA SER A 24 -7.92 4.51 0.02
C SER A 24 -7.88 5.88 -0.65
N ILE A 25 -8.61 6.83 -0.05
CA ILE A 25 -8.46 8.25 -0.34
C ILE A 25 -7.16 8.72 0.33
N ASP A 26 -6.32 9.48 -0.38
CA ASP A 26 -5.13 10.12 0.19
C ASP A 26 -5.53 11.35 1.05
N GLU A 27 -4.73 11.66 2.06
CA GLU A 27 -4.94 12.76 3.04
C GLU A 27 -6.22 12.66 3.92
N ASP A 28 -6.91 11.52 3.93
CA ASP A 28 -8.08 11.25 4.78
C ASP A 28 -7.79 10.14 5.81
N ASP A 29 -7.25 10.53 6.97
CA ASP A 29 -6.87 9.62 8.07
C ASP A 29 -8.03 8.75 8.57
N GLU A 30 -9.28 9.26 8.54
CA GLU A 30 -10.46 8.46 8.92
C GLU A 30 -10.72 7.36 7.89
N SER A 31 -10.58 7.67 6.61
CA SER A 31 -10.65 6.66 5.55
C SER A 31 -9.51 5.65 5.63
N ILE A 32 -8.32 6.06 6.06
CA ILE A 32 -7.16 5.18 6.22
C ILE A 32 -7.43 4.09 7.26
N GLN A 33 -7.87 4.49 8.46
CA GLN A 33 -8.17 3.53 9.52
C GLN A 33 -9.30 2.59 9.09
N LYS A 34 -10.36 3.13 8.48
CA LYS A 34 -11.49 2.34 8.00
C LYS A 34 -11.10 1.32 6.93
N VAL A 35 -10.16 1.65 6.05
CA VAL A 35 -9.64 0.71 5.06
C VAL A 35 -8.81 -0.38 5.73
N HIS A 36 -7.99 -0.04 6.72
CA HIS A 36 -7.23 -1.02 7.48
C HIS A 36 -8.14 -2.01 8.22
N ASP A 37 -9.13 -1.51 8.95
CA ASP A 37 -10.10 -2.34 9.68
C ASP A 37 -10.85 -3.30 8.75
N LYS A 38 -11.19 -2.85 7.54
CA LYS A 38 -11.83 -3.70 6.52
C LYS A 38 -10.90 -4.80 6.01
N ILE A 39 -9.61 -4.48 5.82
CA ILE A 39 -8.61 -5.49 5.44
C ILE A 39 -8.51 -6.54 6.54
N ASP A 40 -8.37 -6.13 7.80
CA ASP A 40 -8.25 -7.04 8.94
C ASP A 40 -9.49 -7.94 9.08
N GLN A 41 -10.68 -7.34 8.99
CA GLN A 41 -11.94 -8.09 9.00
C GLN A 41 -12.00 -9.11 7.86
N TRP A 42 -11.60 -8.71 6.64
CA TRP A 42 -11.58 -9.63 5.51
C TRP A 42 -10.56 -10.76 5.72
N VAL A 43 -9.33 -10.45 6.10
CA VAL A 43 -8.27 -11.43 6.35
C VAL A 43 -8.71 -12.46 7.40
N ALA A 44 -9.40 -12.03 8.46
CA ALA A 44 -9.94 -12.90 9.50
C ALA A 44 -10.92 -13.97 8.98
N THR A 45 -11.60 -13.72 7.85
CA THR A 45 -12.50 -14.68 7.19
C THR A 45 -11.79 -15.69 6.29
N THR A 46 -10.47 -15.57 6.12
CA THR A 46 -9.65 -16.42 5.24
C THR A 46 -8.71 -17.34 6.01
N ASN A 47 -7.96 -18.17 5.28
CA ASN A 47 -6.86 -18.98 5.84
C ASN A 47 -5.54 -18.20 5.95
N PHE A 48 -5.56 -16.88 5.74
CA PHE A 48 -4.41 -16.00 5.91
C PHE A 48 -4.48 -15.26 7.24
N GLU A 49 -3.32 -14.79 7.69
CA GLU A 49 -3.14 -13.84 8.78
C GLU A 49 -2.23 -12.69 8.35
N VAL A 50 -2.33 -11.56 9.06
CA VAL A 50 -1.43 -10.42 8.84
C VAL A 50 -0.01 -10.82 9.24
N ASP A 51 0.93 -10.59 8.32
CA ASP A 51 2.34 -10.86 8.54
C ASP A 51 3.04 -9.65 9.16
N ASN A 52 3.02 -9.60 10.49
CA ASN A 52 3.64 -8.52 11.28
C ASN A 52 5.18 -8.51 11.22
N THR A 53 5.83 -9.43 10.50
CA THR A 53 7.29 -9.40 10.30
C THR A 53 7.71 -8.45 9.18
N ARG A 54 6.77 -8.02 8.34
CA ARG A 54 6.98 -7.09 7.24
C ARG A 54 6.21 -5.80 7.48
N SER A 55 6.77 -4.68 7.03
CA SER A 55 6.11 -3.38 7.11
C SER A 55 4.93 -3.30 6.15
N PHE A 56 3.89 -2.56 6.55
CA PHE A 56 2.88 -2.10 5.60
C PHE A 56 3.50 -1.19 4.56
N MET A 57 3.03 -1.32 3.32
CA MET A 57 3.48 -0.48 2.23
C MET A 57 2.30 0.31 1.69
N PHE A 58 2.58 1.53 1.25
CA PHE A 58 1.65 2.35 0.51
C PHE A 58 2.31 2.82 -0.77
N ASN A 59 1.53 2.89 -1.83
CA ASN A 59 1.95 3.45 -3.10
C ASN A 59 1.03 4.63 -3.40
N MET A 60 1.63 5.81 -3.53
CA MET A 60 1.00 6.94 -4.19
C MET A 60 1.27 6.76 -5.68
N PRO A 61 0.27 6.45 -6.51
CA PRO A 61 0.46 6.20 -7.93
C PRO A 61 0.81 7.48 -8.72
N TYR A 62 1.09 8.58 -8.03
CA TYR A 62 1.55 9.85 -8.56
C TYR A 62 2.83 10.26 -7.84
N LEU A 63 3.82 10.69 -8.63
CA LEU A 63 5.07 11.28 -8.14
C LEU A 63 5.12 12.79 -8.38
N ASP A 64 4.25 13.30 -9.25
CA ASP A 64 4.21 14.68 -9.70
C ASP A 64 2.74 15.11 -9.80
N GLU A 65 2.38 16.20 -9.15
CA GLU A 65 1.02 16.76 -9.16
C GLU A 65 0.65 17.32 -10.54
N ALA A 66 1.64 17.64 -11.39
CA ALA A 66 1.42 18.07 -12.77
C ALA A 66 1.19 16.88 -13.73
N ASN A 67 1.29 15.64 -13.27
CA ASN A 67 1.06 14.46 -14.09
C ASN A 67 -0.40 14.37 -14.54
N GLU A 68 -0.63 14.15 -15.84
CA GLU A 68 -1.97 14.07 -16.44
C GLU A 68 -2.85 12.97 -15.83
N TYR A 69 -2.28 11.80 -15.50
CA TYR A 69 -3.01 10.70 -14.91
C TYR A 69 -3.47 11.02 -13.49
N GLN A 70 -2.70 11.79 -12.74
CA GLN A 70 -3.12 12.28 -11.43
C GLN A 70 -4.29 13.25 -11.56
N GLN A 71 -4.26 14.15 -12.55
CA GLN A 71 -5.38 15.05 -12.81
C GLN A 71 -6.64 14.29 -13.22
N ASP A 72 -6.50 13.23 -14.03
CA ASP A 72 -7.61 12.37 -14.42
C ASP A 72 -8.20 11.59 -13.23
N ILE A 73 -7.36 11.09 -12.32
CA ILE A 73 -7.81 10.45 -11.08
C ILE A 73 -8.67 11.42 -10.26
N VAL A 74 -8.16 12.64 -10.02
CA VAL A 74 -8.90 13.65 -9.24
C VAL A 74 -10.18 14.08 -9.96
N LYS A 75 -10.14 14.25 -11.29
CA LYS A 75 -11.31 14.61 -12.09
C LYS A 75 -12.37 13.52 -12.13
N GLY A 76 -11.95 12.25 -12.17
CA GLY A 76 -12.84 11.09 -12.26
C GLY A 76 -13.41 10.63 -10.92
N LEU A 77 -12.59 10.64 -9.86
CA LEU A 77 -12.96 10.14 -8.53
C LEU A 77 -13.35 11.26 -7.56
N GLY A 78 -12.93 12.50 -7.82
CA GLY A 78 -13.09 13.62 -6.90
C GLY A 78 -12.03 13.69 -5.79
N TYR A 79 -11.05 12.78 -5.80
CA TYR A 79 -10.02 12.68 -4.77
C TYR A 79 -8.73 12.03 -5.31
N ARG A 80 -7.64 12.16 -4.55
CA ARG A 80 -6.36 11.47 -4.82
C ARG A 80 -6.41 10.05 -4.24
N GLN A 81 -5.96 9.06 -5.01
CA GLN A 81 -5.97 7.67 -4.57
C GLN A 81 -4.65 7.24 -3.95
N MET A 82 -4.69 6.36 -2.95
CA MET A 82 -3.53 5.70 -2.39
C MET A 82 -3.76 4.19 -2.35
N GLN A 83 -2.79 3.41 -2.80
CA GLN A 83 -2.84 1.95 -2.72
C GLN A 83 -2.16 1.50 -1.43
N ARG A 84 -2.80 0.59 -0.70
CA ARG A 84 -2.28 0.03 0.55
C ARG A 84 -2.05 -1.46 0.37
N TYR A 85 -0.91 -1.91 0.86
CA TYR A 85 -0.48 -3.29 0.80
C TYR A 85 -0.16 -3.76 2.22
N VAL A 86 -1.01 -4.65 2.72
CA VAL A 86 -0.87 -5.30 4.02
C VAL A 86 -0.26 -6.68 3.80
N PRO A 87 0.97 -6.95 4.26
CA PRO A 87 1.59 -8.26 4.14
C PRO A 87 0.71 -9.32 4.81
N ILE A 88 0.48 -10.43 4.10
CA ILE A 88 -0.24 -11.58 4.64
C ILE A 88 0.56 -12.86 4.43
N LYS A 89 0.31 -13.85 5.28
CA LYS A 89 0.88 -15.20 5.19
C LYS A 89 -0.17 -16.24 5.55
N LEU A 90 0.02 -17.48 5.08
CA LEU A 90 -0.87 -18.58 5.48
C LEU A 90 -0.75 -18.81 6.99
N LYS A 91 -1.88 -19.10 7.63
CA LYS A 91 -1.90 -19.52 9.04
C LYS A 91 -1.10 -20.82 9.18
N GLU A 92 -0.23 -20.89 10.18
CA GLU A 92 0.48 -22.12 10.50
C GLU A 92 -0.48 -23.14 11.14
N GLY A 93 -0.49 -24.38 10.65
CA GLY A 93 -1.20 -25.50 11.28
C GLY A 93 -2.63 -25.80 10.79
N GLN A 94 -2.91 -25.64 9.49
CA GLN A 94 -4.05 -26.32 8.84
C GLN A 94 -3.65 -27.70 8.31
#